data_AF-J1EJ53-F1
#
_entry.id   AF-J1EJ53-F1
#
_cell.length_a   1.000
_cell.length_b   1.000
_cell.length_c   1.000
_cell.angle_alpha   90.00
_cell.angle_beta   90.00
_cell.angle_gamma   90.00
#
_symmetry.space_group_name_H-M   'P 1'
#
loop_
_entity.id
_entity.type
_entity.pdbx_description
1 polymer ?
#
loop_
_entity_poly.entity_id
_entity_poly.type
_entity_poly.pdbx_seq_one_letter_code
_entity_poly.pdbx_strand_id
1 'polypeptide(L)'
;MGEEMNDLIVENFNTLCQKFRSVNYAETGEDEMEPLYEELLGLLQRNAQHRQQLAQLLMDDIRRQRYGGRQGEICFSDTAIGYCMRELRWPEILAFAQQENFEFHSRKMSTALHSILEAYDDEWPDAVFFRRFGGGRDALGG
;
A
#
# COMPACT_ATOMS: atom_id res chain seq x y z
N MET A 1 28.18 5.03 1.61
CA MET A 1 27.05 5.85 2.09
C MET A 1 25.77 5.66 1.28
N GLY A 2 25.74 5.82 -0.06
CA GLY A 2 24.50 5.64 -0.84
C GLY A 2 23.99 4.18 -0.90
N GLU A 3 24.89 3.21 -1.01
CA GLU A 3 24.55 1.78 -1.09
C GLU A 3 24.08 1.20 0.26
N GLU A 4 24.71 1.61 1.37
CA GLU A 4 24.32 1.17 2.73
C GLU A 4 22.92 1.67 3.13
N MET A 5 22.57 2.90 2.75
CA MET A 5 21.24 3.45 3.00
C MET A 5 20.16 2.72 2.18
N ASN A 6 20.47 2.35 0.95
CA ASN A 6 19.57 1.57 0.11
C ASN A 6 19.35 0.16 0.66
N ASP A 7 20.39 -0.48 1.19
CA ASP A 7 20.29 -1.81 1.81
C ASP A 7 19.38 -1.77 3.05
N LEU A 8 19.53 -0.74 3.89
CA LEU A 8 18.69 -0.54 5.07
C LEU A 8 17.21 -0.30 4.72
N ILE A 9 16.92 0.43 3.64
CA ILE A 9 15.54 0.67 3.18
C ILE A 9 14.90 -0.63 2.71
N VAL A 10 15.63 -1.44 1.93
CA VAL A 10 15.17 -2.74 1.46
C VAL A 10 14.99 -3.70 2.64
N GLU A 11 15.91 -3.69 3.60
CA GLU A 11 15.81 -4.50 4.82
C GLU A 11 14.55 -4.13 5.61
N ASN A 12 14.33 -2.83 5.90
CA ASN A 12 13.14 -2.36 6.61
C ASN A 12 11.84 -2.73 5.88
N PHE A 13 11.82 -2.59 4.55
CA PHE A 13 10.69 -2.98 3.72
C PHE A 13 10.42 -4.49 3.81
N ASN A 14 11.47 -5.31 3.74
CA ASN A 14 11.38 -6.76 3.87
C ASN A 14 10.95 -7.20 5.28
N THR A 15 11.42 -6.53 6.33
CA THR A 15 10.97 -6.79 7.70
C THR A 15 9.47 -6.53 7.82
N LEU A 16 8.98 -5.44 7.24
CA LEU A 16 7.57 -5.12 7.26
C LEU A 16 6.74 -6.11 6.42
N CYS A 17 7.24 -6.52 5.24
CA CYS A 17 6.67 -7.62 4.47
C CYS A 17 6.49 -8.90 5.32
N GLN A 18 7.51 -9.28 6.11
CA GLN A 18 7.44 -10.47 6.95
C GLN A 18 6.41 -10.33 8.08
N LYS A 19 6.28 -9.14 8.67
CA LYS A 19 5.22 -8.86 9.65
C LYS A 19 3.84 -9.04 9.01
N PHE A 20 3.60 -8.41 7.87
CA PHE A 20 2.34 -8.50 7.13
C PHE A 20 1.99 -9.96 6.80
N ARG A 21 2.96 -10.76 6.35
CA ARG A 21 2.77 -12.19 6.04
C ARG A 21 2.56 -13.07 7.26
N SER A 22 3.09 -12.67 8.41
CA SER A 22 2.92 -13.40 9.66
C SER A 22 1.54 -13.21 10.27
N VAL A 23 0.79 -12.21 9.80
CA VAL A 23 -0.60 -11.97 10.20
C VAL A 23 -1.55 -12.71 9.28
N ASN A 24 -2.50 -13.46 9.86
CA ASN A 24 -3.53 -14.12 9.10
C ASN A 24 -4.68 -13.16 8.79
N TYR A 25 -4.61 -12.49 7.64
CA TYR A 25 -5.66 -11.59 7.15
C TYR A 25 -7.09 -12.14 7.19
N ALA A 26 -7.25 -13.47 7.07
CA ALA A 26 -8.58 -14.08 7.10
C ALA A 26 -9.17 -14.15 8.52
N GLU A 27 -8.33 -14.08 9.55
CA GLU A 27 -8.71 -14.15 10.97
C GLU A 27 -8.52 -12.82 11.70
N THR A 28 -7.66 -11.95 11.18
CA THR A 28 -7.36 -10.63 11.74
C THR A 28 -8.27 -9.58 11.12
N GLY A 29 -9.04 -8.89 11.96
CA GLY A 29 -9.92 -7.81 11.50
C GLY A 29 -9.13 -6.60 10.99
N GLU A 30 -9.76 -5.77 10.16
CA GLU A 30 -9.08 -4.60 9.57
C GLU A 30 -8.58 -3.59 10.63
N ASP A 31 -9.29 -3.43 11.76
CA ASP A 31 -8.85 -2.61 12.90
C ASP A 31 -7.51 -3.09 13.50
N GLU A 32 -7.25 -4.41 13.49
CA GLU A 32 -5.98 -4.96 14.00
C GLU A 32 -4.84 -4.84 12.98
N MET A 33 -5.18 -4.61 11.70
CA MET A 33 -4.21 -4.36 10.62
C MET A 33 -3.81 -2.90 10.49
N GLU A 34 -4.63 -1.98 11.01
CA GLU A 34 -4.35 -0.55 11.04
C GLU A 34 -2.92 -0.17 11.49
N PRO A 35 -2.38 -0.67 12.63
CA PRO A 35 -1.03 -0.31 13.04
C PRO A 35 0.03 -0.72 12.00
N LEU A 36 -0.20 -1.82 11.28
CA LEU A 36 0.69 -2.26 10.20
C LEU A 36 0.58 -1.34 8.98
N TYR A 37 -0.61 -0.84 8.66
CA TYR A 37 -0.81 0.15 7.61
C TYR A 37 -0.13 1.48 7.94
N GLU A 38 -0.22 1.93 9.19
CA GLU A 38 0.51 3.11 9.66
C GLU A 38 2.03 2.91 9.69
N GLU A 39 2.52 1.72 10.07
CA GLU A 39 3.94 1.39 9.98
C GLU A 39 4.46 1.49 8.52
N LEU A 40 3.67 0.99 7.56
CA LEU A 40 3.99 1.11 6.13
C LEU A 40 4.03 2.57 5.68
N LEU A 41 2.97 3.32 5.98
CA LEU A 41 2.90 4.75 5.66
C LEU A 41 4.08 5.52 6.27
N GLY A 42 4.40 5.25 7.53
CA GLY A 42 5.52 5.86 8.24
C GLY A 42 6.87 5.53 7.61
N LEU A 43 7.09 4.29 7.17
CA LEU A 43 8.29 3.89 6.43
C LEU A 43 8.41 4.68 5.12
N LEU A 44 7.32 4.78 4.35
CA LEU A 44 7.30 5.50 3.08
C LEU A 44 7.54 7.00 3.26
N GLN A 45 6.94 7.62 4.28
CA GLN A 45 7.12 9.05 4.61
C GLN A 45 8.55 9.36 5.05
N ARG A 46 9.12 8.55 5.96
CA ARG A 46 10.49 8.74 6.48
C ARG A 46 11.55 8.60 5.40
N ASN A 47 11.25 7.80 4.37
CA ASN A 47 12.16 7.52 3.27
C ASN A 47 11.68 8.16 1.95
N ALA A 48 10.90 9.24 2.00
CA ALA A 48 10.36 9.91 0.83
C ALA A 48 11.44 10.41 -0.16
N GLN A 49 12.66 10.67 0.32
CA GLN A 49 13.81 10.99 -0.53
C GLN A 49 14.24 9.82 -1.45
N HIS A 50 13.88 8.58 -1.10
CA HIS A 50 14.09 7.35 -1.88
C HIS A 50 12.78 6.85 -2.53
N ARG A 51 11.79 7.74 -2.69
CA ARG A 51 10.46 7.43 -3.22
C ARG A 51 10.46 6.58 -4.49
N GLN A 52 11.34 6.86 -5.45
CA GLN A 52 11.41 6.10 -6.71
C GLN A 52 11.71 4.60 -6.48
N GLN A 53 12.59 4.29 -5.54
CA GLN A 53 12.94 2.92 -5.20
C GLN A 53 11.80 2.23 -4.45
N LEU A 54 11.21 2.90 -3.47
CA LEU A 54 10.06 2.39 -2.72
C LEU A 54 8.85 2.16 -3.62
N ALA A 55 8.60 3.09 -4.54
CA ALA A 55 7.55 2.95 -5.53
C ALA A 55 7.78 1.72 -6.41
N GLN A 56 9.03 1.45 -6.82
CA GLN A 56 9.33 0.21 -7.54
C GLN A 56 9.09 -1.05 -6.73
N LEU A 57 9.43 -1.06 -5.44
CA LEU A 57 9.13 -2.20 -4.57
C LEU A 57 7.62 -2.44 -4.44
N LEU A 58 6.83 -1.37 -4.31
CA LEU A 58 5.36 -1.46 -4.28
C LEU A 58 4.78 -1.91 -5.61
N MET A 59 5.26 -1.39 -6.75
CA MET A 59 4.83 -1.80 -8.09
C MET A 59 5.11 -3.28 -8.35
N ASP A 60 6.27 -3.78 -7.91
CA ASP A 60 6.62 -5.19 -8.02
C ASP A 60 5.71 -6.06 -7.16
N ASP A 61 5.35 -5.62 -5.95
CA ASP A 61 4.39 -6.31 -5.09
C ASP A 61 2.98 -6.37 -5.72
N ILE A 62 2.49 -5.25 -6.26
CA ILE A 62 1.19 -5.18 -6.98
C ILE A 62 1.17 -6.14 -8.16
N ARG A 63 2.27 -6.22 -8.93
CA ARG A 63 2.42 -7.20 -10.01
C ARG A 63 2.31 -8.63 -9.50
N ARG A 64 3.00 -8.96 -8.40
CA ARG A 64 2.94 -10.32 -7.82
C ARG A 64 1.53 -10.68 -7.36
N GLN A 65 0.81 -9.75 -6.75
CA GLN A 65 -0.60 -9.93 -6.39
C GLN A 65 -1.46 -10.28 -7.60
N ARG A 66 -1.20 -9.60 -8.73
CA ARG A 66 -1.96 -9.76 -9.96
C ARG A 66 -1.68 -11.07 -10.70
N TYR A 67 -0.42 -11.45 -10.85
CA TYR A 67 -0.02 -12.61 -11.65
C TYR A 67 -0.14 -13.95 -10.89
N GLY A 68 -0.85 -13.97 -9.75
CA GLY A 68 -1.05 -15.17 -8.96
C GLY A 68 0.24 -15.65 -8.30
N GLY A 69 1.03 -14.70 -7.76
CA GLY A 69 2.15 -15.03 -6.89
C GLY A 69 1.72 -16.07 -5.85
N ARG A 70 2.63 -16.99 -5.50
CA ARG A 70 2.31 -17.98 -4.46
C ARG A 70 1.92 -17.22 -3.20
N GLN A 71 1.03 -17.80 -2.38
CA GLN A 71 0.41 -17.18 -1.19
C GLN A 71 1.41 -16.75 -0.07
N GLY A 72 2.71 -16.65 -0.36
CA GLY A 72 3.75 -16.07 0.49
C GLY A 72 4.76 -15.17 -0.27
N GLU A 73 4.48 -14.79 -1.52
CA GLU A 73 5.29 -13.86 -2.31
C GLU A 73 4.73 -12.43 -2.32
N ILE A 74 3.44 -12.31 -2.00
CA ILE A 74 2.75 -11.03 -1.77
C ILE A 74 3.16 -10.50 -0.39
N CYS A 75 3.61 -9.26 -0.32
CA CYS A 75 3.98 -8.61 0.93
C CYS A 75 2.80 -7.87 1.56
N PHE A 76 2.14 -6.99 0.80
CA PHE A 76 1.14 -6.07 1.34
C PHE A 76 -0.24 -6.40 0.78
N SER A 77 -1.29 -6.13 1.55
CA SER A 77 -2.66 -6.15 1.00
C SER A 77 -2.87 -4.96 0.09
N ASP A 78 -3.81 -5.07 -0.83
CA ASP A 78 -4.24 -3.95 -1.68
C ASP A 78 -4.80 -2.79 -0.86
N THR A 79 -5.49 -3.08 0.24
CA THR A 79 -5.96 -2.07 1.22
C THR A 79 -4.80 -1.28 1.82
N ALA A 80 -3.71 -1.94 2.22
CA ALA A 80 -2.55 -1.26 2.81
C ALA A 80 -1.88 -0.31 1.82
N ILE A 81 -1.73 -0.77 0.57
CA ILE A 81 -1.16 0.05 -0.52
C ILE A 81 -2.10 1.20 -0.85
N GLY A 82 -3.41 0.94 -0.95
CA GLY A 82 -4.44 1.95 -1.17
C GLY A 82 -4.42 3.04 -0.10
N TYR A 83 -4.42 2.65 1.18
CA TYR A 83 -4.29 3.58 2.31
C TYR A 83 -3.04 4.47 2.19
N CYS A 84 -1.88 3.87 1.92
CA CYS A 84 -0.64 4.64 1.75
C CYS A 84 -0.73 5.61 0.57
N MET A 85 -1.33 5.18 -0.54
CA MET A 85 -1.47 6.02 -1.73
C MET A 85 -2.52 7.11 -1.58
N ARG A 86 -3.53 6.92 -0.73
CA ARG A 86 -4.47 7.98 -0.34
C ARG A 86 -3.74 9.16 0.29
N GLU A 87 -2.86 8.85 1.24
CA GLU A 87 -2.12 9.83 2.03
C GLU A 87 -0.95 10.45 1.25
N LEU A 88 -0.21 9.62 0.50
CA LEU A 88 1.02 10.05 -0.19
C LEU A 88 0.79 10.57 -1.60
N ARG A 89 -0.27 10.10 -2.27
CA ARG A 89 -0.65 10.48 -3.65
C ARG A 89 0.51 10.39 -4.64
N TRP A 90 1.29 9.29 -4.62
CA TRP A 90 2.41 9.13 -5.55
C TRP A 90 1.92 8.89 -6.99
N PRO A 91 2.12 9.82 -7.95
CA PRO A 91 1.69 9.67 -9.35
C PRO A 91 2.26 8.45 -10.08
N GLU A 92 3.46 7.97 -9.77
CA GLU A 92 4.04 6.81 -10.44
C GLU A 92 3.26 5.52 -10.15
N ILE A 93 2.74 5.37 -8.93
CA ILE A 93 1.90 4.22 -8.57
C ILE A 93 0.53 4.32 -9.26
N LEU A 94 -0.04 5.52 -9.35
CA LEU A 94 -1.27 5.76 -10.11
C LEU A 94 -1.09 5.43 -11.59
N ALA A 95 -0.06 5.98 -12.23
CA ALA A 95 0.23 5.75 -13.64
C ALA A 95 0.46 4.26 -13.91
N PHE A 96 1.18 3.58 -13.02
CA PHE A 96 1.37 2.14 -13.08
C PHE A 96 0.06 1.36 -12.95
N ALA A 97 -0.77 1.66 -11.95
CA ALA A 97 -2.05 0.99 -11.75
C ALA A 97 -2.99 1.20 -12.95
N GLN A 98 -3.01 2.41 -13.53
CA GLN A 98 -3.78 2.74 -14.74
C GLN A 98 -3.26 1.98 -15.96
N GLN A 99 -1.95 1.95 -16.16
CA GLN A 99 -1.32 1.22 -17.26
C GLN A 99 -1.61 -0.28 -17.16
N GLU A 100 -1.36 -0.86 -15.99
CA GLU A 100 -1.65 -2.26 -15.72
C GLU A 100 -3.16 -2.55 -15.92
N ASN A 101 -4.05 -1.65 -15.50
CA ASN A 101 -5.49 -1.78 -15.74
C ASN A 101 -5.85 -1.74 -17.24
N PHE A 102 -5.23 -0.84 -18.01
CA PHE A 102 -5.47 -0.68 -19.44
C PHE A 102 -4.98 -1.88 -20.27
N GLU A 103 -3.77 -2.39 -19.98
CA GLU A 103 -3.14 -3.48 -20.76
C GLU A 103 -3.89 -4.82 -20.66
N PHE A 104 -4.79 -4.99 -19.69
CA PHE A 104 -5.40 -6.29 -19.36
C PHE A 104 -6.93 -6.21 -19.27
N HIS A 105 -7.55 -5.43 -20.15
CA HIS A 105 -9.00 -5.29 -20.32
C HIS A 105 -9.74 -6.58 -20.77
N SER A 106 -9.24 -7.76 -20.40
CA SER A 106 -9.81 -9.06 -20.69
C SER A 106 -9.83 -9.94 -19.44
N ARG A 107 -11.02 -10.00 -18.83
CA ARG A 107 -11.54 -11.05 -17.93
C ARG A 107 -10.90 -11.12 -16.53
N LYS A 108 -11.66 -10.58 -15.57
CA LYS A 108 -11.44 -10.53 -14.12
C LYS A 108 -10.47 -9.41 -13.72
N MET A 109 -11.03 -8.25 -13.41
CA MET A 109 -10.37 -7.29 -12.53
C MET A 109 -9.87 -8.05 -11.30
N SER A 110 -8.56 -8.00 -11.05
CA SER A 110 -8.07 -8.34 -9.73
C SER A 110 -8.57 -7.25 -8.80
N THR A 111 -9.31 -7.61 -7.74
CA THR A 111 -9.83 -6.68 -6.73
C THR A 111 -8.75 -5.71 -6.24
N ALA A 112 -7.50 -6.19 -6.19
CA ALA A 112 -6.34 -5.43 -5.77
C ALA A 112 -6.08 -4.12 -6.56
N LEU A 113 -6.21 -4.16 -7.90
CA LEU A 113 -5.99 -2.95 -8.70
C LEU A 113 -7.14 -1.95 -8.56
N HIS A 114 -8.35 -2.45 -8.27
CA HIS A 114 -9.49 -1.58 -8.07
C HIS A 114 -9.34 -0.77 -6.78
N SER A 115 -9.04 -1.43 -5.65
CA SER A 115 -8.82 -0.76 -4.37
C SER A 115 -7.73 0.32 -4.44
N ILE A 116 -6.64 0.06 -5.17
CA ILE A 116 -5.56 1.04 -5.34
C ILE A 116 -6.02 2.23 -6.18
N LEU A 117 -6.73 2.01 -7.29
CA LEU A 117 -7.25 3.10 -8.12
C LEU A 117 -8.31 3.93 -7.39
N GLU A 118 -9.20 3.27 -6.62
CA GLU A 118 -10.21 3.93 -5.79
C GLU A 118 -9.60 4.82 -4.71
N ALA A 119 -8.43 4.47 -4.17
CA ALA A 119 -7.74 5.33 -3.20
C ALA A 119 -7.37 6.71 -3.79
N TYR A 120 -7.20 6.82 -5.11
CA TYR A 120 -6.96 8.08 -5.80
C TYR A 120 -8.25 8.83 -6.18
N ASP A 121 -9.42 8.19 -6.12
CA ASP A 121 -10.69 8.82 -6.41
C ASP A 121 -11.14 9.71 -5.23
N ASP A 122 -11.72 10.88 -5.50
CA ASP A 122 -12.16 11.80 -4.44
C ASP A 122 -13.31 11.21 -3.60
N GLU A 123 -14.15 10.34 -4.18
CA GLU A 123 -15.31 9.69 -3.56
C GLU A 123 -15.00 8.27 -3.03
N TRP A 124 -13.79 8.05 -2.50
CA TRP A 124 -13.37 6.75 -1.97
C TRP A 124 -14.34 6.23 -0.90
N PRO A 125 -15.07 5.10 -1.12
CA PRO A 125 -16.06 4.59 -0.17
C PRO A 125 -15.45 4.20 1.17
N ASP A 126 -14.22 3.69 1.18
CA ASP A 126 -13.48 3.40 2.42
C ASP A 126 -12.91 4.66 3.08
N ALA A 127 -13.01 5.86 2.48
CA ALA A 127 -12.64 7.09 3.18
C ALA A 127 -13.45 7.29 4.46
N VAL A 128 -14.69 6.78 4.52
CA VAL A 128 -15.50 6.82 5.75
C VAL A 128 -14.95 5.87 6.82
N PHE A 129 -14.42 4.71 6.40
CA PHE A 129 -13.71 3.76 7.27
C PHE A 129 -12.42 4.41 7.79
N PHE A 130 -11.56 4.91 6.90
CA PHE A 130 -10.28 5.52 7.28
C PHE A 130 -10.37 6.88 7.98
N ARG A 131 -11.46 7.63 7.77
CA ARG A 131 -11.72 8.89 8.50
C ARG A 131 -11.86 8.67 9.99
N ARG A 132 -12.23 7.47 10.47
CA ARG A 132 -12.24 7.13 11.90
C ARG A 132 -10.83 7.05 12.49
N PHE A 133 -9.84 6.70 11.67
CA PHE A 133 -8.44 6.54 12.10
C PHE A 133 -7.67 7.88 12.03
N GLY A 134 -8.02 8.76 11.10
CA GLY A 134 -7.52 10.16 11.06
C GLY A 134 -8.16 11.10 12.11
N GLY A 135 -9.20 10.64 12.82
CA GLY A 135 -10.03 11.43 13.74
C GLY A 135 -9.39 11.84 15.07
N GLY A 136 -8.12 11.53 15.30
CA GLY A 136 -7.35 11.98 16.46
C GLY A 136 -6.76 13.39 16.35
N ARG A 137 -6.90 14.08 15.21
CA ARG A 137 -6.23 15.37 14.97
C ARG A 137 -7.12 16.60 14.85
N ASP A 138 -8.45 16.47 14.89
CA ASP A 138 -9.38 17.61 14.78
C ASP A 138 -10.61 17.49 15.70
N ALA A 139 -10.40 17.11 16.98
CA ALA A 139 -11.43 17.18 18.02
C ALA A 139 -11.27 18.40 18.95
N LEU A 140 -10.76 19.53 18.43
CA LEU A 140 -10.78 20.84 19.10
C LEU A 140 -10.97 21.95 18.05
N GLY A 141 -12.21 22.21 17.64
CA GLY A 141 -12.51 23.35 16.78
C GLY A 141 -13.91 23.36 16.18
N GLY A 142 -14.92 23.62 17.01
CA GLY A 142 -16.30 23.85 16.57
C GLY A 142 -17.27 23.93 17.73
#